data_AF-A0A2N0QID3-F1
#
_entry.id   AF-A0A2N0QID3-F1
#
_cell.length_a   1.000
_cell.length_b   1.000
_cell.length_c   1.000
_cell.angle_alpha   90.00
_cell.angle_beta   90.00
_cell.angle_gamma   90.00
#
_symmetry.space_group_name_H-M   'P 1'
#
loop_
_entity.id
_entity.type
_entity.pdbx_description
1 polymer ?
#
loop_
_entity_poly.entity_id
_entity_poly.type
_entity_poly.pdbx_seq_one_letter_code
_entity_poly.pdbx_strand_id
1 'polypeptide(L)'
;PVVKGNPVTKETAQQVRDVLASTVTSEAGTAKRFAIEGYEVAGKTGTAYIANSDGSGQYLTGHQNDYLYSFLGMAPANDPQLIMYVSVKQPKLEGLETGSEPVSKVFTSVMENSLKYLNIDPTDVADVELKPIENYVGQDVTKVANNLTNAGLKPILVGEGGKIVDQYPKGNMQLTIGSHVFLKTE
;
A
#
# COMPACT_ATOMS: atom_id res chain seq x y z
N PRO A 1 5.89 14.61 -22.74
CA PRO A 1 4.49 14.56 -23.20
C PRO A 1 4.02 15.93 -23.73
N VAL A 2 3.13 15.96 -24.73
CA VAL A 2 2.53 17.21 -25.24
C VAL A 2 1.17 17.41 -24.58
N VAL A 3 0.97 18.54 -23.89
CA VAL A 3 -0.30 18.86 -23.22
C VAL A 3 -1.38 19.15 -24.28
N LYS A 4 -2.51 18.44 -24.20
CA LYS A 4 -3.66 18.58 -25.13
C LYS A 4 -4.82 19.38 -24.54
N GLY A 5 -4.87 19.56 -23.22
CA GLY A 5 -5.91 20.32 -22.55
C GLY A 5 -5.87 20.14 -21.03
N ASN A 6 -6.70 20.91 -20.33
CA ASN A 6 -6.87 20.86 -18.88
C ASN A 6 -8.36 20.62 -18.58
N PRO A 7 -8.83 19.36 -18.61
CA PRO A 7 -10.25 19.06 -18.45
C PRO A 7 -10.79 19.30 -17.03
N VAL A 8 -9.89 19.34 -16.03
CA VAL A 8 -10.20 19.61 -14.62
C VAL A 8 -9.09 20.49 -14.01
N THR A 9 -9.37 21.10 -12.87
CA THR A 9 -8.35 21.86 -12.12
C THR A 9 -7.35 20.93 -11.43
N LYS A 10 -6.21 21.49 -11.04
CA LYS A 10 -5.18 20.77 -10.27
C LYS A 10 -5.76 20.25 -8.96
N GLU A 11 -6.57 21.07 -8.29
CA GLU A 11 -7.18 20.79 -6.99
C GLU A 11 -8.18 19.63 -7.12
N THR A 12 -9.03 19.63 -8.16
CA THR A 12 -9.93 18.51 -8.43
C THR A 12 -9.15 17.24 -8.73
N ALA A 13 -8.09 17.31 -9.52
CA ALA A 13 -7.26 16.14 -9.82
C ALA A 13 -6.60 15.56 -8.56
N GLN A 14 -6.11 16.40 -7.65
CA GLN A 14 -5.54 15.96 -6.37
C GLN A 14 -6.60 15.28 -5.50
N GLN A 15 -7.75 15.94 -5.28
CA GLN A 15 -8.84 15.38 -4.47
C GLN A 15 -9.31 14.02 -5.00
N VAL A 16 -9.42 13.88 -6.32
CA VAL A 16 -9.79 12.60 -6.94
C VAL A 16 -8.71 11.55 -6.68
N ARG A 17 -7.41 11.87 -6.74
CA ARG A 17 -6.34 10.91 -6.41
C ARG A 17 -6.41 10.46 -4.96
N ASP A 18 -6.65 11.36 -4.02
CA ASP A 18 -6.76 11.03 -2.60
C ASP A 18 -7.95 10.08 -2.35
N VAL A 19 -9.09 10.36 -2.98
CA VAL A 19 -10.26 9.48 -2.94
C VAL A 19 -9.96 8.11 -3.58
N LEU A 20 -9.22 8.08 -4.69
CA LEU A 20 -8.82 6.83 -5.35
C LEU A 20 -7.85 6.01 -4.51
N ALA A 21 -6.91 6.65 -3.80
CA ALA A 21 -6.03 6.00 -2.84
C ALA A 21 -6.83 5.32 -1.72
N SER A 22 -7.90 5.96 -1.23
CA SER A 22 -8.79 5.36 -0.23
C SER A 22 -9.41 4.03 -0.68
N THR A 23 -9.58 3.79 -1.99
CA THR A 23 -10.13 2.52 -2.47
C THR A 23 -9.20 1.34 -2.22
N VAL A 24 -7.90 1.60 -2.06
CA VAL A 24 -6.84 0.63 -1.78
C VAL A 24 -6.56 0.57 -0.28
N THR A 25 -6.53 1.71 0.41
CA THR A 25 -6.08 1.81 1.81
C THR A 25 -7.19 1.70 2.86
N SER A 26 -8.43 2.09 2.53
CA SER A 26 -9.55 2.06 3.49
C SER A 26 -10.03 0.64 3.79
N GLU A 27 -10.53 0.41 5.00
CA GLU A 27 -11.21 -0.84 5.37
C GLU A 27 -12.43 -1.16 4.48
N ALA A 28 -13.14 -0.14 3.99
CA ALA A 28 -14.26 -0.31 3.05
C ALA A 28 -13.80 -0.35 1.58
N GLY A 29 -12.49 -0.27 1.33
CA GLY A 29 -11.91 -0.23 0.00
C GLY A 29 -12.15 -1.51 -0.80
N THR A 30 -12.50 -1.35 -2.08
CA THR A 30 -12.72 -2.48 -3.02
C THR A 30 -11.45 -2.92 -3.74
N ALA A 31 -10.37 -2.13 -3.65
CA ALA A 31 -9.13 -2.32 -4.39
C ALA A 31 -7.93 -2.71 -3.50
N LYS A 32 -8.17 -3.20 -2.27
CA LYS A 32 -7.10 -3.59 -1.33
C LYS A 32 -6.05 -4.54 -1.92
N ARG A 33 -6.47 -5.42 -2.82
CA ARG A 33 -5.58 -6.39 -3.51
C ARG A 33 -4.57 -5.73 -4.46
N PHE A 34 -4.73 -4.44 -4.76
CA PHE A 34 -3.85 -3.67 -5.65
C PHE A 34 -2.79 -2.86 -4.88
N ALA A 35 -2.71 -3.00 -3.56
CA ALA A 35 -1.65 -2.39 -2.77
C ALA A 35 -0.27 -2.93 -3.19
N ILE A 36 0.73 -2.05 -3.17
CA ILE A 36 2.13 -2.38 -3.43
C ILE A 36 2.92 -1.93 -2.21
N GLU A 37 3.73 -2.81 -1.64
CA GLU A 37 4.53 -2.48 -0.47
C GLU A 37 5.48 -1.31 -0.78
N GLY A 38 5.51 -0.32 0.11
CA GLY A 38 6.31 0.90 -0.03
C GLY A 38 5.68 1.99 -0.91
N TYR A 39 4.66 1.71 -1.73
CA TYR A 39 4.04 2.72 -2.59
C TYR A 39 2.58 2.95 -2.25
N GLU A 40 2.19 4.21 -2.12
CA GLU A 40 0.78 4.56 -2.09
C GLU A 40 0.22 4.46 -3.52
N VAL A 41 -0.77 3.59 -3.71
CA VAL A 41 -1.43 3.37 -5.00
C VAL A 41 -2.79 4.05 -4.99
N ALA A 42 -3.03 4.92 -5.97
CA ALA A 42 -4.36 5.45 -6.27
C ALA A 42 -4.94 4.73 -7.49
N GLY A 43 -6.13 4.15 -7.37
CA GLY A 43 -6.73 3.48 -8.52
C GLY A 43 -8.19 3.11 -8.35
N LYS A 44 -8.75 2.50 -9.38
CA LYS A 44 -10.15 2.07 -9.38
C LYS A 44 -10.34 0.75 -10.11
N THR A 45 -11.07 -0.14 -9.46
CA THR A 45 -11.59 -1.38 -10.05
C THR A 45 -12.76 -1.09 -10.99
N GLY A 46 -12.80 -1.80 -12.11
CA GLY A 46 -13.92 -1.83 -13.05
C GLY A 46 -14.41 -3.25 -13.28
N THR A 47 -15.73 -3.45 -13.26
CA THR A 47 -16.39 -4.69 -13.62
C THR A 47 -17.45 -4.35 -14.66
N ALA A 48 -17.23 -4.75 -15.91
CA ALA A 48 -18.14 -4.48 -17.01
C ALA A 48 -18.87 -5.75 -17.43
N TYR A 49 -20.20 -5.64 -17.58
CA TYR A 49 -21.03 -6.67 -18.17
C TYR A 49 -20.75 -6.75 -19.68
N ILE A 50 -20.72 -7.97 -20.21
CA ILE A 50 -20.46 -8.22 -21.62
C ILE A 50 -21.80 -8.46 -22.33
N ALA A 51 -22.05 -7.77 -23.44
CA ALA A 51 -23.26 -7.97 -24.23
C ALA A 51 -23.29 -9.39 -24.84
N ASN A 52 -24.45 -10.03 -24.79
CA ASN A 52 -24.69 -11.32 -25.41
C ASN A 52 -24.73 -11.16 -26.94
N SER A 53 -24.06 -12.07 -27.65
CA SER A 53 -23.95 -12.05 -29.11
C SER A 53 -25.13 -12.70 -29.83
N ASP A 54 -26.11 -13.26 -29.11
CA ASP A 54 -27.30 -13.92 -29.67
C ASP A 54 -28.36 -12.96 -30.26
N GLY A 55 -28.12 -11.65 -30.21
CA GLY A 55 -29.04 -10.62 -30.71
C GLY A 55 -30.22 -10.32 -29.79
N SER A 56 -30.25 -10.89 -28.58
CA SER A 56 -31.30 -10.63 -27.58
C SER A 56 -31.26 -9.23 -26.96
N GLY A 57 -30.15 -8.51 -27.12
CA GLY A 57 -29.90 -7.23 -26.46
C GLY A 57 -29.61 -7.36 -24.95
N GLN A 58 -29.41 -8.58 -24.45
CA GLN A 58 -29.14 -8.84 -23.04
C GLN A 58 -27.62 -8.89 -22.77
N TYR A 59 -27.23 -8.79 -21.51
CA TYR A 59 -25.87 -9.12 -21.09
C TYR A 59 -25.71 -10.63 -20.91
N LEU A 60 -24.47 -11.13 -20.94
CA LEU A 60 -24.17 -12.48 -20.51
C LEU A 60 -24.61 -12.67 -19.06
N THR A 61 -25.36 -13.75 -18.81
CA THR A 61 -25.86 -14.12 -17.48
C THR A 61 -25.43 -15.56 -17.20
N GLY A 62 -24.65 -15.79 -16.16
CA GLY A 62 -24.15 -17.13 -15.86
C GLY A 62 -23.22 -17.18 -14.66
N HIS A 63 -21.93 -16.94 -14.88
CA HIS A 63 -20.87 -17.18 -13.89
C HIS A 63 -19.95 -15.95 -13.71
N GLN A 64 -19.10 -15.97 -12.68
CA GLN A 64 -18.09 -14.92 -12.47
C GLN A 64 -17.14 -14.72 -13.68
N ASN A 65 -17.15 -15.66 -14.63
CA ASN A 65 -16.35 -15.60 -15.84
C ASN A 65 -17.01 -14.80 -16.99
N ASP A 66 -18.21 -14.22 -16.80
CA ASP A 66 -18.95 -13.51 -17.88
C ASP A 66 -18.71 -11.98 -17.88
N TYR A 67 -17.67 -11.53 -17.18
CA TYR A 67 -17.35 -10.13 -16.98
C TYR A 67 -16.01 -9.75 -17.60
N LEU A 68 -15.86 -8.46 -17.90
CA LEU A 68 -14.56 -7.84 -18.10
C LEU A 68 -14.16 -7.17 -16.78
N TYR A 69 -13.08 -7.66 -16.19
CA TYR A 69 -12.49 -7.06 -15.00
C TYR A 69 -11.34 -6.16 -15.40
N SER A 70 -11.22 -5.02 -14.73
CA SER A 70 -10.14 -4.08 -15.00
C SER A 70 -9.73 -3.30 -13.76
N PHE A 71 -8.56 -2.70 -13.85
CA PHE A 71 -8.06 -1.75 -12.89
C PHE A 71 -7.25 -0.68 -13.60
N LEU A 72 -7.55 0.59 -13.29
CA LEU A 72 -6.70 1.72 -13.62
C LEU A 72 -6.05 2.19 -12.33
N GLY A 73 -4.73 2.17 -12.28
CA GLY A 73 -3.97 2.57 -11.11
C GLY A 73 -2.79 3.45 -11.47
N MET A 74 -2.38 4.27 -10.52
CA MET A 74 -1.22 5.14 -10.62
C MET A 74 -0.42 5.09 -9.32
N ALA A 75 0.89 5.23 -9.45
CA ALA A 75 1.82 5.19 -8.32
C ALA A 75 3.06 6.06 -8.59
N PRO A 76 3.60 6.75 -7.57
CA PRO A 76 2.99 6.99 -6.24
C PRO A 76 1.71 7.84 -6.33
N ALA A 77 0.82 7.79 -5.32
CA ALA A 77 -0.48 8.47 -5.39
C ALA A 77 -0.40 10.01 -5.36
N ASN A 78 0.56 10.56 -4.61
CA ASN A 78 0.75 12.00 -4.43
C ASN A 78 1.28 12.69 -5.71
N ASP A 79 2.33 12.13 -6.31
CA ASP A 79 2.98 12.57 -7.54
C ASP A 79 3.18 11.40 -8.51
N PRO A 80 2.13 11.01 -9.25
CA PRO A 80 2.16 9.80 -10.08
C PRO A 80 3.20 9.85 -11.19
N GLN A 81 4.17 8.95 -11.11
CA GLN A 81 5.19 8.75 -12.14
C GLN A 81 4.74 7.71 -13.18
N LEU A 82 3.92 6.74 -12.76
CA LEU A 82 3.37 5.70 -13.62
C LEU A 82 1.85 5.62 -13.49
N ILE A 83 1.20 5.38 -14.64
CA ILE A 83 -0.21 5.04 -14.76
C ILE A 83 -0.30 3.74 -15.56
N MET A 84 -1.08 2.80 -15.07
CA MET A 84 -1.29 1.53 -15.75
C MET A 84 -2.77 1.15 -15.76
N TYR A 85 -3.23 0.71 -16.92
CA TYR A 85 -4.54 0.11 -17.10
C TYR A 85 -4.38 -1.36 -17.46
N VAL A 86 -5.02 -2.24 -16.69
CA VAL A 86 -5.06 -3.68 -16.94
C VAL A 86 -6.51 -4.11 -17.09
N SER A 87 -6.81 -4.94 -18.08
CA SER A 87 -8.12 -5.55 -18.27
C SER A 87 -7.98 -7.02 -18.61
N VAL A 88 -8.82 -7.87 -17.99
CA VAL A 88 -8.93 -9.28 -18.30
C VAL A 88 -10.40 -9.58 -18.61
N LYS A 89 -10.65 -10.01 -19.85
CA LYS A 89 -11.97 -10.40 -20.33
C LYS A 89 -12.20 -11.88 -20.05
N GLN A 90 -13.32 -12.18 -19.41
CA GLN A 90 -13.77 -13.55 -19.13
C GLN A 90 -12.66 -14.44 -18.54
N PRO A 91 -12.06 -14.05 -17.40
CA PRO A 91 -11.01 -14.87 -16.80
C PRO A 91 -11.57 -16.24 -16.43
N LYS A 92 -10.73 -17.27 -16.55
CA LYS A 92 -11.00 -18.57 -15.94
C LYS A 92 -10.54 -18.48 -14.50
N LEU A 93 -11.49 -18.32 -13.58
CA LEU A 93 -11.19 -18.28 -12.15
C LEU A 93 -11.06 -19.72 -11.61
N GLU A 94 -10.00 -19.98 -10.85
CA GLU A 94 -9.75 -21.29 -10.24
C GLU A 94 -9.95 -21.24 -8.71
N GLY A 95 -10.49 -22.33 -8.15
CA GLY A 95 -10.64 -22.47 -6.70
C GLY A 95 -11.52 -21.39 -6.07
N LEU A 96 -10.91 -20.52 -5.26
CA LEU A 96 -11.57 -19.44 -4.51
C LEU A 96 -11.33 -18.05 -5.12
N GLU A 97 -10.71 -17.97 -6.30
CA GLU A 97 -10.50 -16.70 -6.99
C GLU A 97 -11.83 -16.02 -7.31
N THR A 98 -11.89 -14.70 -7.10
CA THR A 98 -13.11 -13.93 -7.37
C THR A 98 -12.82 -12.58 -8.03
N GLY A 99 -13.71 -12.20 -8.94
CA GLY A 99 -13.76 -10.85 -9.47
C GLY A 99 -12.44 -10.38 -10.13
N SER A 100 -11.89 -9.27 -9.61
CA SER A 100 -10.69 -8.63 -10.15
C SER A 100 -9.36 -9.21 -9.66
N GLU A 101 -9.37 -10.35 -8.97
CA GLU A 101 -8.16 -10.97 -8.42
C GLU A 101 -7.09 -11.32 -9.49
N PRO A 102 -7.42 -11.87 -10.67
CA PRO A 102 -6.42 -12.06 -11.73
C PRO A 102 -5.81 -10.73 -12.21
N VAL A 103 -6.61 -9.65 -12.22
CA VAL A 103 -6.15 -8.31 -12.62
C VAL A 103 -5.16 -7.76 -11.60
N SER A 104 -5.39 -7.98 -10.30
CA SER A 104 -4.49 -7.49 -9.26
C SER A 104 -3.12 -8.16 -9.32
N LYS A 105 -3.07 -9.47 -9.59
CA LYS A 105 -1.80 -10.21 -9.76
C LYS A 105 -0.94 -9.64 -10.89
N VAL A 106 -1.57 -9.28 -12.02
CA VAL A 106 -0.88 -8.61 -13.13
C VAL A 106 -0.45 -7.20 -12.73
N PHE A 107 -1.36 -6.42 -12.13
CA PHE A 107 -1.09 -5.04 -11.81
C PHE A 107 0.06 -4.88 -10.81
N THR A 108 0.00 -5.56 -9.66
CA THR A 108 1.00 -5.38 -8.60
C THR A 108 2.37 -5.83 -9.09
N SER A 109 2.46 -6.98 -9.75
CA SER A 109 3.71 -7.50 -10.30
C SER A 109 4.35 -6.56 -11.33
N VAL A 110 3.58 -6.07 -12.31
CA VAL A 110 4.13 -5.22 -13.38
C VAL A 110 4.45 -3.82 -12.84
N MET A 111 3.56 -3.23 -12.05
CA MET A 111 3.76 -1.88 -11.51
C MET A 111 4.97 -1.84 -10.57
N GLU A 112 5.09 -2.77 -9.63
CA GLU A 112 6.21 -2.82 -8.68
C GLU A 112 7.55 -2.96 -9.39
N ASN A 113 7.66 -3.89 -10.35
CA ASN A 113 8.88 -4.06 -11.13
C ASN A 113 9.20 -2.83 -11.98
N SER A 114 8.18 -2.15 -12.51
CA SER A 114 8.36 -0.93 -13.31
C SER A 114 8.85 0.24 -12.45
N LEU A 115 8.27 0.43 -11.26
CA LEU A 115 8.70 1.45 -10.30
C LEU A 115 10.16 1.23 -9.88
N LYS A 116 10.52 -0.01 -9.53
CA LYS A 116 11.89 -0.41 -9.19
C LYS A 116 12.85 -0.21 -10.36
N TYR A 117 12.46 -0.62 -11.57
CA TYR A 117 13.29 -0.47 -12.77
C TYR A 117 13.57 1.00 -13.09
N LEU A 118 12.61 1.89 -12.83
CA LEU A 118 12.74 3.32 -13.05
C LEU A 118 13.41 4.06 -11.88
N ASN A 119 13.85 3.36 -10.83
CA ASN A 119 14.37 3.95 -9.59
C ASN A 119 13.44 5.01 -8.99
N ILE A 120 12.13 4.78 -9.05
CA ILE A 120 11.15 5.63 -8.37
C ILE A 120 11.16 5.19 -6.92
N ASP A 121 11.70 5.99 -6.01
CA ASP A 121 11.88 5.56 -4.63
C ASP A 121 10.54 5.58 -3.85
N PRO A 122 10.29 4.57 -2.99
CA PRO A 122 9.15 4.58 -2.08
C PRO A 122 9.23 5.72 -1.03
N THR A 123 10.36 6.42 -0.91
CA THR A 123 10.56 7.55 0.02
C THR A 123 10.11 8.90 -0.53
N ASP A 124 9.64 9.00 -1.77
CA ASP A 124 8.98 10.22 -2.31
C ASP A 124 7.51 10.35 -1.85
N VAL A 125 7.05 9.47 -0.94
CA VAL A 125 5.75 9.51 -0.28
C VAL A 125 5.92 9.50 1.24
N ALA A 126 5.54 10.63 1.85
CA ALA A 126 5.54 10.95 3.28
C ALA A 126 6.90 11.26 3.92
N ASP A 127 7.01 12.45 4.50
CA ASP A 127 8.03 12.76 5.51
C ASP A 127 8.03 11.63 6.55
N VAL A 128 9.12 10.89 6.61
CA VAL A 128 9.33 9.91 7.66
C VAL A 128 9.40 10.70 8.97
N GLU A 129 8.41 10.54 9.84
CA GLU A 129 8.43 11.15 11.17
C GLU A 129 9.55 10.50 11.98
N LEU A 130 10.73 11.11 11.93
CA LEU A 130 11.91 10.69 12.64
C LEU A 130 11.75 11.05 14.11
N LYS A 131 11.57 10.04 14.96
CA LYS A 131 11.51 10.25 16.41
C LYS A 131 12.89 10.02 17.03
N PRO A 132 13.43 10.99 17.80
CA PRO A 132 14.65 10.75 18.55
C PRO A 132 14.38 9.71 19.63
N ILE A 133 15.22 8.69 19.71
CA ILE A 133 15.15 7.71 20.78
C ILE A 133 15.85 8.27 22.03
N GLU A 134 15.23 8.16 23.20
CA GLU A 134 15.84 8.57 24.45
C GLU A 134 16.86 7.54 24.95
N ASN A 135 17.62 7.90 26.00
CA ASN A 135 18.48 6.97 26.71
C ASN A 135 17.72 6.34 27.89
N TYR A 136 17.49 5.03 27.78
CA TYR A 136 16.77 4.19 28.72
C TYR A 136 17.68 3.37 29.64
N VAL A 137 19.01 3.53 29.54
CA VAL A 137 19.95 2.85 30.45
C VAL A 137 19.65 3.22 31.91
N GLY A 138 19.52 2.21 32.77
CA GLY A 138 19.16 2.33 34.18
C GLY A 138 17.66 2.35 34.46
N GLN A 139 16.80 2.41 33.44
CA GLN A 139 15.35 2.36 33.58
C GLN A 139 14.83 0.91 33.60
N ASP A 140 13.58 0.75 34.06
CA ASP A 140 12.88 -0.54 34.08
C ASP A 140 12.46 -0.95 32.67
N VAL A 141 12.86 -2.15 32.25
CA VAL A 141 12.67 -2.62 30.88
C VAL A 141 11.20 -2.79 30.50
N THR A 142 10.33 -3.10 31.46
CA THR A 142 8.90 -3.32 31.22
C THR A 142 8.21 -2.00 30.89
N LYS A 143 8.55 -0.94 31.64
CA LYS A 143 8.01 0.40 31.39
C LYS A 143 8.48 0.93 30.05
N VAL A 144 9.76 0.75 29.75
CA VAL A 144 10.37 1.22 28.49
C VAL A 144 9.81 0.45 27.30
N ALA A 145 9.68 -0.87 27.38
CA ALA A 145 9.09 -1.67 26.31
C ALA A 145 7.64 -1.24 25.99
N ASN A 146 6.83 -0.99 27.03
CA ASN A 146 5.47 -0.48 26.84
C ASN A 146 5.46 0.92 26.18
N ASN A 147 6.32 1.83 26.63
CA ASN A 147 6.42 3.17 26.03
C ASN A 147 6.88 3.11 24.57
N LEU A 148 7.86 2.26 24.26
CA LEU A 148 8.35 2.08 22.89
C LEU A 148 7.26 1.48 21.98
N THR A 149 6.51 0.50 22.49
CA THR A 149 5.40 -0.11 21.75
C THR A 149 4.30 0.92 21.48
N ASN A 150 3.94 1.74 22.47
CA ASN A 150 2.99 2.85 22.30
C ASN A 150 3.50 3.93 21.34
N ALA A 151 4.81 4.13 21.24
CA ALA A 151 5.44 5.01 20.27
C ALA A 151 5.52 4.40 18.85
N GLY A 152 5.03 3.16 18.66
CA GLY A 152 5.07 2.44 17.39
C GLY A 152 6.41 1.77 17.07
N LEU A 153 7.32 1.68 18.04
CA LEU A 153 8.61 0.99 17.92
C LEU A 153 8.50 -0.45 18.44
N LYS A 154 9.42 -1.31 18.01
CA LYS A 154 9.43 -2.74 18.35
C LYS A 154 10.55 -3.06 19.35
N PRO A 155 10.28 -3.07 20.67
CA PRO A 155 11.30 -3.43 21.65
C PRO A 155 11.65 -4.92 21.55
N ILE A 156 12.94 -5.23 21.60
CA ILE A 156 13.49 -6.58 21.70
C ILE A 156 14.25 -6.67 23.00
N LEU A 157 13.79 -7.51 23.92
CA LEU A 157 14.47 -7.79 25.18
C LEU A 157 15.63 -8.78 24.96
N VAL A 158 16.80 -8.44 25.48
CA VAL A 158 17.99 -9.31 25.52
C VAL A 158 18.44 -9.47 26.97
N GLY A 159 17.91 -10.49 27.64
CA GLY A 159 18.19 -10.80 29.05
C GLY A 159 16.95 -11.31 29.79
N GLU A 160 17.05 -11.46 31.12
CA GLU A 160 15.97 -12.02 31.95
C GLU A 160 15.02 -10.95 32.52
N GLY A 161 15.30 -9.66 32.28
CA GLY A 161 14.46 -8.53 32.67
C GLY A 161 15.10 -7.62 33.72
N GLY A 162 14.30 -6.73 34.33
CA GLY A 162 14.79 -5.78 35.33
C GLY A 162 15.28 -4.46 34.70
N LYS A 163 16.52 -4.06 35.03
CA LYS A 163 17.07 -2.78 34.57
C LYS A 163 17.83 -2.92 33.25
N ILE A 164 17.68 -1.93 32.40
CA ILE A 164 18.41 -1.84 31.13
C ILE A 164 19.86 -1.48 31.42
N VAL A 165 20.80 -2.35 31.07
CA VAL A 165 22.25 -2.06 31.13
C VAL A 165 22.78 -1.48 29.85
N ASP A 166 22.16 -1.82 28.72
CA ASP A 166 22.53 -1.28 27.43
C ASP A 166 21.34 -1.22 26.48
N GLN A 167 21.39 -0.32 25.52
CA GLN A 167 20.40 -0.22 24.47
C GLN A 167 21.06 -0.07 23.10
N TYR A 168 20.34 -0.54 22.09
CA TYR A 168 20.64 -0.25 20.70
C TYR A 168 19.33 -0.05 19.93
N PRO A 169 19.14 1.05 19.18
CA PRO A 169 20.06 2.17 18.97
C PRO A 169 20.34 3.01 20.23
N LYS A 170 21.54 3.59 20.33
CA LYS A 170 21.93 4.55 21.39
C LYS A 170 21.04 5.79 21.36
N GLY A 171 20.91 6.44 22.51
CA GLY A 171 20.13 7.67 22.66
C GLY A 171 20.51 8.75 21.64
N ASN A 172 19.53 9.57 21.27
CA ASN A 172 19.59 10.64 20.26
C ASN A 172 19.73 10.17 18.79
N MET A 173 19.67 8.87 18.51
CA MET A 173 19.46 8.40 17.14
C MET A 173 18.02 8.59 16.70
N GLN A 174 17.84 8.93 15.43
CA GLN A 174 16.55 9.12 14.82
C GLN A 174 16.03 7.80 14.28
N LEU A 175 14.82 7.41 14.68
CA LEU A 175 14.19 6.14 14.27
C LEU A 175 12.86 6.37 13.58
N THR A 176 12.56 5.46 12.67
CA THR A 176 11.28 5.39 11.95
C THR A 176 10.30 4.50 12.73
N ILE A 177 9.00 4.77 12.59
CA ILE A 177 7.95 3.92 13.16
C ILE A 177 8.15 2.47 12.66
N GLY A 178 8.04 1.50 13.56
CA GLY A 178 8.27 0.07 13.29
C GLY A 178 9.71 -0.40 13.44
N SER A 179 10.67 0.52 13.70
CA SER A 179 12.07 0.17 13.98
C SER A 179 12.23 -0.68 15.24
N HIS A 180 13.23 -1.57 15.22
CA HIS A 180 13.57 -2.40 16.36
C HIS A 180 14.48 -1.67 17.35
N VAL A 181 14.18 -1.82 18.65
CA VAL A 181 15.00 -1.29 19.75
C VAL A 181 15.39 -2.43 20.67
N PHE A 182 16.66 -2.79 20.67
CA PHE A 182 17.23 -3.81 21.55
C PHE A 182 17.49 -3.21 22.92
N LEU A 183 16.92 -3.83 23.94
CA LEU A 183 17.09 -3.49 25.34
C LEU A 183 17.82 -4.66 26.02
N LYS A 184 19.08 -4.45 26.37
CA LYS A 184 19.88 -5.43 27.11
C LYS A 184 19.66 -5.22 28.60
N THR A 185 19.32 -6.28 29.31
CA THR A 185 19.24 -6.27 30.77
C THR A 185 20.40 -7.06 31.39
N GLU A 186 20.55 -6.92 32.70
CA GLU A 186 21.30 -7.91 33.49
C GLU A 186 20.66 -9.31 33.38
#